data_AF-A0A960EUT5-F1
#
_entry.id   AF-A0A960EUT5-F1
#
_cell.length_a   1.000
_cell.length_b   1.000
_cell.length_c   1.000
_cell.angle_alpha   90.00
_cell.angle_beta   90.00
_cell.angle_gamma   90.00
#
_symmetry.space_group_name_H-M   'P 1'
#
loop_
_entity.id
_entity.type
_entity.pdbx_description
1 polymer ?
#
loop_
_entity_poly.entity_id
_entity_poly.type
_entity_poly.pdbx_seq_one_letter_code
_entity_poly.pdbx_strand_id
1 'polypeptide(L)'
;LADFYEAGGTSFSARELFPNLWAMSMNTEESLKEYLSLQLKIPLVARIGPIARTFDFIANAAPGVKEILTVGKLAYEVREQNYDLVVVDSVASGHIVGQLTAAQGINELVHVGMVRHQTQWMSDILNDPAQTGVVIVSAPEEMPVAETIELAGRLKDETEVDLAAIVVNRVLPELFTEREEPLFEALRGRGPVAVLNDRLNGDVTPILDAAELAVTLRRSRAEHLSTLRAAVDPALPLIFIPYLFTRTHGARATRRVAELLGDEL
;
A
#
# COMPACT_ATOMS: atom_id res chain seq x y z
N LEU A 1 10.42 -3.72 -3.66
CA LEU A 1 10.81 -3.68 -2.23
C LEU A 1 12.32 -3.51 -2.02
N ALA A 2 13.16 -4.45 -2.48
CA ALA A 2 14.62 -4.43 -2.30
C ALA A 2 15.32 -3.09 -2.63
N ASP A 3 14.92 -2.43 -3.72
CA ASP A 3 15.52 -1.17 -4.16
C ASP A 3 15.24 0.00 -3.20
N PHE A 4 14.10 -0.01 -2.49
CA PHE A 4 13.76 1.01 -1.50
C PHE A 4 14.65 0.94 -0.24
N TYR A 5 15.32 -0.19 -0.03
CA TYR A 5 16.22 -0.42 1.09
C TYR A 5 17.68 -0.55 0.65
N GLU A 6 17.98 -0.44 -0.65
CA GLU A 6 19.32 -0.56 -1.22
C GLU A 6 20.03 -1.88 -0.81
N ALA A 7 19.26 -2.94 -0.55
CA ALA A 7 19.73 -4.17 0.09
C ALA A 7 20.00 -5.34 -0.89
N GLY A 8 19.83 -5.10 -2.19
CA GLY A 8 19.87 -6.12 -3.24
C GLY A 8 18.60 -7.00 -3.25
N GLY A 9 18.43 -7.80 -4.31
CA GLY A 9 17.21 -8.58 -4.53
C GLY A 9 16.80 -9.47 -3.35
N THR A 10 15.50 -9.52 -3.08
CA THR A 10 14.86 -10.38 -2.08
C THR A 10 14.38 -11.69 -2.72
N SER A 11 14.23 -12.74 -1.93
CA SER A 11 13.72 -14.05 -2.37
C SER A 11 12.57 -14.52 -1.48
N PHE A 12 12.03 -15.71 -1.74
CA PHE A 12 10.97 -16.29 -0.90
C PHE A 12 11.45 -16.62 0.51
N SER A 13 12.75 -16.80 0.74
CA SER A 13 13.29 -16.89 2.09
C SER A 13 13.46 -15.50 2.68
N ALA A 14 12.88 -15.27 3.85
CA ALA A 14 13.01 -13.99 4.54
C ALA A 14 14.49 -13.68 4.84
N ARG A 15 14.87 -12.42 4.61
CA ARG A 15 16.21 -11.90 4.85
C ARG A 15 16.14 -10.64 5.68
N GLU A 16 16.95 -10.57 6.72
CA GLU A 16 17.12 -9.36 7.51
C GLU A 16 17.82 -8.27 6.67
N LEU A 17 17.17 -7.12 6.54
CA LEU A 17 17.71 -5.96 5.82
C LEU A 17 18.33 -4.94 6.80
N PHE A 18 17.67 -4.74 7.94
CA PHE A 18 18.11 -3.92 9.06
C PHE A 18 17.73 -4.62 10.38
N PRO A 19 18.28 -4.22 11.54
CA PRO A 19 17.91 -4.84 12.81
C PRO A 19 16.39 -4.88 13.00
N ASN A 20 15.84 -6.09 13.15
CA ASN A 20 14.41 -6.36 13.30
C ASN A 20 13.53 -5.97 12.09
N LEU A 21 14.13 -5.76 10.91
CA LEU A 21 13.40 -5.55 9.67
C LEU A 21 13.77 -6.63 8.66
N TRP A 22 12.83 -7.52 8.42
CA TRP A 22 12.95 -8.63 7.48
C TRP A 22 12.16 -8.32 6.23
N ALA A 23 12.66 -8.79 5.09
CA ALA A 23 11.97 -8.68 3.81
C ALA A 23 12.01 -10.00 3.06
N MET A 24 10.93 -10.29 2.35
CA MET A 24 10.81 -11.42 1.45
C MET A 24 10.06 -11.01 0.19
N SER A 25 10.28 -11.74 -0.90
CA SER A 25 9.50 -11.63 -2.12
C SER A 25 8.62 -12.86 -2.27
N MET A 26 7.31 -12.63 -2.25
CA MET A 26 6.32 -13.67 -2.42
C MET A 26 6.42 -14.34 -3.79
N ASN A 27 6.32 -15.67 -3.80
CA ASN A 27 6.31 -16.48 -5.01
C ASN A 27 5.32 -17.63 -4.82
N THR A 28 4.33 -17.73 -5.70
CA THR A 28 3.25 -18.73 -5.58
C THR A 28 3.76 -20.17 -5.63
N GLU A 29 4.77 -20.48 -6.46
CA GLU A 29 5.33 -21.82 -6.58
C GLU A 29 6.08 -22.23 -5.31
N GLU A 30 6.86 -21.32 -4.73
CA GLU A 30 7.56 -21.56 -3.47
C GLU A 30 6.58 -21.64 -2.27
N SER A 31 5.53 -20.80 -2.25
CA SER A 31 4.44 -20.91 -1.27
C SER A 31 3.77 -22.29 -1.33
N LEU A 32 3.54 -22.83 -2.53
CA LEU A 32 3.01 -24.18 -2.69
C LEU A 32 3.98 -25.24 -2.16
N LYS A 33 5.27 -25.14 -2.51
CA LYS A 33 6.29 -26.10 -2.06
C LYS A 33 6.35 -26.15 -0.54
N GLU A 34 6.34 -24.98 0.10
CA GLU A 34 6.34 -24.86 1.56
C GLU A 34 5.06 -25.45 2.16
N TYR A 35 3.88 -25.09 1.63
CA TYR A 35 2.61 -25.65 2.07
C TYR A 35 2.58 -27.18 1.99
N LEU A 36 3.02 -27.76 0.86
CA LEU A 36 3.09 -29.22 0.68
C LEU A 36 4.08 -29.87 1.64
N SER A 37 5.22 -29.23 1.92
CA SER A 37 6.21 -29.77 2.84
C SER A 37 5.70 -29.78 4.28
N LEU A 38 5.06 -28.68 4.73
CA LEU A 38 4.47 -28.56 6.06
C LEU A 38 3.31 -29.55 6.25
N GLN A 39 2.42 -29.65 5.27
CA GLN A 39 1.18 -30.42 5.43
C GLN A 39 1.34 -31.92 5.17
N LEU A 40 2.14 -32.30 4.17
CA LEU A 40 2.32 -33.72 3.81
C LEU A 40 3.53 -34.36 4.49
N LYS A 41 4.33 -33.59 5.26
CA LYS A 41 5.61 -34.01 5.86
C LYS A 41 6.56 -34.65 4.85
N ILE A 42 6.42 -34.28 3.58
CA ILE A 42 7.31 -34.73 2.51
C ILE A 42 8.57 -33.88 2.59
N PRO A 43 9.77 -34.47 2.70
CA PRO A 43 11.00 -33.70 2.73
C PRO A 43 11.12 -32.85 1.46
N LEU A 44 11.50 -31.57 1.61
CA LEU A 44 11.64 -30.58 0.52
C LEU A 44 12.50 -31.06 -0.67
N VAL A 45 13.31 -32.10 -0.48
CA VAL A 45 14.18 -32.75 -1.48
C VAL A 45 13.43 -33.74 -2.38
N ALA A 46 12.19 -34.12 -2.04
CA ALA A 46 11.35 -34.93 -2.92
C ALA A 46 11.07 -34.16 -4.22
N ARG A 47 10.88 -34.87 -5.34
CA ARG A 47 10.57 -34.23 -6.63
C ARG A 47 9.17 -33.58 -6.57
N ILE A 48 9.08 -32.36 -6.04
CA ILE A 48 7.87 -31.53 -5.99
C ILE A 48 7.60 -30.89 -7.36
N GLY A 49 8.62 -30.77 -8.22
CA GLY A 49 8.51 -30.14 -9.55
C GLY A 49 7.41 -30.68 -10.48
N PRO A 50 7.06 -31.98 -10.50
CA PRO A 50 5.88 -32.48 -11.20
C PRO A 50 4.55 -31.98 -10.60
N ILE A 51 4.45 -31.91 -9.26
CA ILE A 51 3.25 -31.43 -8.55
C ILE A 51 3.07 -29.93 -8.78
N ALA A 52 4.15 -29.15 -8.73
CA ALA A 52 4.14 -27.72 -9.04
C ALA A 52 3.63 -27.46 -10.47
N ARG A 53 4.09 -28.25 -11.46
CA ARG A 53 3.59 -28.15 -12.84
C ARG A 53 2.12 -28.54 -13.00
N THR A 54 1.64 -29.55 -12.26
CA THR A 54 0.21 -29.88 -12.24
C THR A 54 -0.60 -28.79 -11.54
N PHE A 55 -0.03 -28.16 -10.51
CA PHE A 55 -0.65 -27.03 -9.83
C PHE A 55 -0.80 -25.83 -10.75
N ASP A 56 0.19 -25.47 -11.56
CA ASP A 56 0.04 -24.37 -12.53
C ASP A 56 -1.15 -24.59 -13.47
N PHE A 57 -1.36 -25.83 -13.90
CA PHE A 57 -2.53 -26.20 -14.71
C PHE A 57 -3.84 -26.03 -13.92
N ILE A 58 -3.90 -26.50 -12.67
CA ILE A 58 -5.09 -26.37 -11.81
C ILE A 58 -5.36 -24.90 -11.44
N ALA A 59 -4.32 -24.14 -11.10
CA ALA A 59 -4.41 -22.75 -10.70
C ALA A 59 -4.77 -21.82 -11.86
N ASN A 60 -4.45 -22.21 -13.11
CA ASN A 60 -4.97 -21.53 -14.29
C ASN A 60 -6.43 -21.93 -14.60
N ALA A 61 -6.90 -23.07 -14.08
CA ALA A 61 -8.26 -23.57 -14.28
C ALA A 61 -9.24 -23.20 -13.15
N ALA A 62 -8.74 -22.87 -11.96
CA ALA A 62 -9.51 -22.54 -10.76
C ALA A 62 -9.06 -21.18 -10.18
N PRO A 63 -9.87 -20.13 -10.33
CA PRO A 63 -9.64 -18.84 -9.67
C PRO A 63 -9.58 -19.00 -8.14
N GLY A 64 -8.72 -18.22 -7.46
CA GLY A 64 -8.62 -18.21 -5.98
C GLY A 64 -7.53 -19.12 -5.42
N VAL A 65 -7.00 -20.07 -6.22
CA VAL A 65 -5.99 -21.03 -5.74
C VAL A 65 -4.61 -20.38 -5.58
N LYS A 66 -4.24 -19.41 -6.42
CA LYS A 66 -2.96 -18.69 -6.27
C LYS A 66 -3.05 -17.67 -5.12
N GLU A 67 -4.21 -17.09 -4.99
CA GLU A 67 -4.57 -16.10 -3.99
C GLU A 67 -4.49 -16.73 -2.59
N ILE A 68 -5.12 -17.89 -2.37
CA ILE A 68 -5.08 -18.56 -1.06
C ILE A 68 -3.67 -18.99 -0.65
N LEU A 69 -2.78 -19.33 -1.57
CA LEU A 69 -1.39 -19.65 -1.20
C LEU A 69 -0.62 -18.43 -0.71
N THR A 70 -0.92 -17.26 -1.27
CA THR A 70 -0.30 -15.99 -0.86
C THR A 70 -0.82 -15.59 0.52
N VAL A 71 -2.14 -15.66 0.72
CA VAL A 71 -2.81 -15.42 2.00
C VAL A 71 -2.43 -16.45 3.07
N GLY A 72 -2.29 -17.72 2.68
CA GLY A 72 -1.89 -18.79 3.58
C GLY A 72 -0.49 -18.59 4.13
N LYS A 73 0.44 -18.08 3.31
CA LYS A 73 1.80 -17.75 3.76
C LYS A 73 1.82 -16.59 4.75
N LEU A 74 1.17 -15.46 4.44
CA LEU A 74 1.13 -14.32 5.39
C LEU A 74 0.44 -14.72 6.70
N ALA A 75 -0.66 -15.48 6.62
CA ALA A 75 -1.40 -15.89 7.81
C ALA A 75 -0.61 -16.92 8.63
N TYR A 76 0.21 -17.76 7.98
CA TYR A 76 1.14 -18.66 8.66
C TYR A 76 2.22 -17.89 9.45
N GLU A 77 2.83 -16.86 8.86
CA GLU A 77 3.85 -16.05 9.56
C GLU A 77 3.27 -15.35 10.80
N VAL A 78 2.02 -14.85 10.71
CA VAL A 78 1.29 -14.27 11.85
C VAL A 78 0.96 -15.33 12.90
N ARG A 79 0.41 -16.46 12.47
CA ARG A 79 -0.03 -17.54 13.36
C ARG A 79 1.11 -18.17 14.17
N GLU A 80 2.26 -18.40 13.53
CA GLU A 80 3.45 -18.96 14.21
C GLU A 80 4.22 -17.90 15.00
N GLN A 81 3.77 -16.65 14.97
CA GLN A 81 4.39 -15.52 15.68
C GLN A 81 5.87 -15.34 15.32
N ASN A 82 6.21 -15.53 14.04
CA ASN A 82 7.58 -15.33 13.57
C ASN A 82 7.99 -13.84 13.57
N TYR A 83 7.01 -12.94 13.52
CA TYR A 83 7.19 -11.49 13.51
C TYR A 83 6.13 -10.80 14.37
N ASP A 84 6.48 -9.65 14.95
CA ASP A 84 5.55 -8.81 15.70
C ASP A 84 4.58 -8.04 14.79
N LEU A 85 4.99 -7.78 13.54
CA LEU A 85 4.19 -7.07 12.53
C LEU A 85 4.56 -7.60 11.14
N VAL A 86 3.53 -7.91 10.34
CA VAL A 86 3.69 -8.32 8.94
C VAL A 86 3.05 -7.24 8.05
N VAL A 87 3.87 -6.51 7.29
CA VAL A 87 3.40 -5.52 6.31
C VAL A 87 3.48 -6.13 4.91
N VAL A 88 2.36 -6.13 4.19
CA VAL A 88 2.25 -6.73 2.86
C VAL A 88 2.08 -5.64 1.82
N ASP A 89 3.07 -5.51 0.92
CA ASP A 89 2.90 -4.78 -0.34
C ASP A 89 2.01 -5.62 -1.26
N SER A 90 0.75 -5.23 -1.33
CA SER A 90 -0.30 -6.05 -1.91
C SER A 90 -0.42 -5.88 -3.42
N VAL A 91 -1.24 -6.73 -4.05
CA VAL A 91 -1.63 -6.56 -5.45
C VAL A 91 -2.43 -5.27 -5.66
N ALA A 92 -2.56 -4.87 -6.92
CA ALA A 92 -3.35 -3.70 -7.28
C ALA A 92 -4.78 -3.75 -6.72
N SER A 93 -5.36 -2.56 -6.50
CA SER A 93 -6.68 -2.32 -5.91
C SER A 93 -7.78 -3.23 -6.45
N GLY A 94 -7.84 -3.47 -7.76
CA GLY A 94 -8.88 -4.32 -8.36
C GLY A 94 -8.83 -5.80 -7.94
N HIS A 95 -7.66 -6.30 -7.50
CA HIS A 95 -7.43 -7.73 -7.23
C HIS A 95 -7.37 -8.08 -5.74
N ILE A 96 -7.16 -7.10 -4.85
CA ILE A 96 -6.98 -7.39 -3.42
C ILE A 96 -8.25 -7.98 -2.79
N VAL A 97 -9.44 -7.52 -3.21
CA VAL A 97 -10.72 -8.06 -2.72
C VAL A 97 -10.83 -9.57 -2.99
N GLY A 98 -10.42 -10.01 -4.18
CA GLY A 98 -10.39 -11.44 -4.53
C GLY A 98 -9.35 -12.22 -3.73
N GLN A 99 -8.24 -11.59 -3.34
CA GLN A 99 -7.27 -12.22 -2.45
C GLN A 99 -7.81 -12.42 -1.04
N LEU A 100 -8.42 -11.38 -0.45
CA LEU A 100 -8.95 -11.43 0.91
C LEU A 100 -10.14 -12.40 1.04
N THR A 101 -10.97 -12.51 0.00
CA THR A 101 -12.12 -13.44 -0.02
C THR A 101 -11.76 -14.87 -0.42
N ALA A 102 -10.53 -15.14 -0.86
CA ALA A 102 -10.14 -16.48 -1.35
C ALA A 102 -10.33 -17.58 -0.29
N ALA A 103 -10.04 -17.28 0.97
CA ALA A 103 -10.25 -18.23 2.07
C ALA A 103 -11.74 -18.52 2.32
N GLN A 104 -12.58 -17.48 2.31
CA GLN A 104 -14.04 -17.61 2.44
C GLN A 104 -14.64 -18.40 1.27
N GLY A 105 -14.26 -18.08 0.02
CA GLY A 105 -14.75 -18.81 -1.15
C GLY A 105 -14.42 -20.31 -1.11
N ILE A 106 -13.25 -20.69 -0.56
CA ILE A 106 -12.91 -22.11 -0.39
C ILE A 106 -13.68 -22.75 0.76
N ASN A 107 -13.90 -22.03 1.86
CA ASN A 107 -14.76 -22.48 2.98
C ASN A 107 -16.19 -22.80 2.52
N GLU A 108 -16.73 -22.02 1.59
CA GLU A 108 -18.06 -22.24 1.00
C GLU A 108 -18.12 -23.46 0.08
N LEU A 109 -17.01 -23.88 -0.51
CA LEU A 109 -16.97 -25.03 -1.42
C LEU A 109 -16.63 -26.34 -0.70
N VAL A 110 -15.82 -26.28 0.37
CA VAL A 110 -15.27 -27.46 1.04
C VAL A 110 -15.76 -27.53 2.48
N HIS A 111 -16.76 -28.38 2.74
CA HIS A 111 -17.45 -28.40 4.04
C HIS A 111 -16.80 -29.32 5.09
N VAL A 112 -15.85 -30.17 4.71
CA VAL A 112 -15.23 -31.16 5.61
C VAL A 112 -13.74 -31.36 5.31
N GLY A 113 -12.96 -31.70 6.34
CA GLY A 113 -11.55 -32.08 6.22
C GLY A 113 -10.55 -30.99 6.56
N MET A 114 -9.27 -31.29 6.36
CA MET A 114 -8.14 -30.43 6.76
C MET A 114 -8.14 -29.06 6.08
N VAL A 115 -8.59 -28.99 4.82
CA VAL A 115 -8.63 -27.74 4.05
C VAL A 115 -9.58 -26.74 4.71
N ARG A 116 -10.76 -27.19 5.15
CA ARG A 116 -11.73 -26.31 5.85
C ARG A 116 -11.16 -25.74 7.14
N HIS A 117 -10.52 -26.58 7.95
CA HIS A 117 -9.86 -26.10 9.16
C HIS A 117 -8.78 -25.07 8.81
N GLN A 118 -8.06 -25.29 7.69
CA GLN A 118 -7.02 -24.37 7.25
C GLN A 118 -7.55 -23.00 6.83
N THR A 119 -8.57 -22.99 6.00
CA THR A 119 -9.22 -21.76 5.54
C THR A 119 -9.96 -21.04 6.65
N GLN A 120 -10.48 -21.75 7.66
CA GLN A 120 -11.12 -21.13 8.82
C GLN A 120 -10.14 -20.26 9.63
N TRP A 121 -9.00 -20.81 10.08
CA TRP A 121 -8.07 -20.02 10.89
C TRP A 121 -7.44 -18.86 10.09
N MET A 122 -7.30 -19.00 8.76
CA MET A 122 -6.87 -17.90 7.90
C MET A 122 -7.92 -16.77 7.91
N SER A 123 -9.20 -17.11 7.74
CA SER A 123 -10.30 -16.13 7.84
C SER A 123 -10.38 -15.50 9.22
N ASP A 124 -10.20 -16.26 10.30
CA ASP A 124 -10.23 -15.73 11.67
C ASP A 124 -9.15 -14.66 11.89
N ILE A 125 -7.95 -14.83 11.32
CA ILE A 125 -6.87 -13.84 11.39
C ILE A 125 -7.19 -12.60 10.53
N LEU A 126 -7.65 -12.81 9.29
CA LEU A 126 -7.92 -11.73 8.34
C LEU A 126 -9.09 -10.85 8.78
N ASN A 127 -10.12 -11.46 9.40
CA ASN A 127 -11.36 -10.79 9.77
C ASN A 127 -11.31 -10.22 11.20
N ASP A 128 -10.21 -10.42 11.94
CA ASP A 128 -10.01 -9.81 13.25
C ASP A 128 -9.39 -8.41 13.09
N PRO A 129 -10.15 -7.32 13.32
CA PRO A 129 -9.64 -5.95 13.19
C PRO A 129 -8.54 -5.61 14.19
N ALA A 130 -8.36 -6.40 15.26
CA ALA A 130 -7.23 -6.24 16.17
C ALA A 130 -5.93 -6.84 15.62
N GLN A 131 -5.99 -7.69 14.59
CA GLN A 131 -4.84 -8.36 13.99
C GLN A 131 -4.56 -7.89 12.57
N THR A 132 -5.61 -7.67 11.76
CA THR A 132 -5.50 -7.37 10.34
C THR A 132 -6.26 -6.10 10.00
N GLY A 133 -5.62 -5.23 9.22
CA GLY A 133 -6.26 -4.06 8.64
C GLY A 133 -5.67 -3.74 7.27
N VAL A 134 -6.53 -3.32 6.34
CA VAL A 134 -6.13 -2.82 5.02
C VAL A 134 -5.83 -1.33 5.13
N VAL A 135 -4.74 -0.89 4.47
CA VAL A 135 -4.43 0.53 4.28
C VAL A 135 -4.41 0.83 2.80
N ILE A 136 -5.33 1.68 2.33
CA ILE A 136 -5.35 2.09 0.91
C ILE A 136 -4.44 3.30 0.74
N VAL A 137 -3.53 3.26 -0.25
CA VAL A 137 -2.70 4.41 -0.62
C VAL A 137 -3.28 5.05 -1.87
N SER A 138 -3.58 6.35 -1.80
CA SER A 138 -4.15 7.12 -2.90
C SER A 138 -3.33 8.36 -3.19
N ALA A 139 -3.31 8.81 -4.45
CA ALA A 139 -2.82 10.14 -4.80
C ALA A 139 -4.00 11.12 -4.83
N PRO A 140 -3.80 12.42 -4.56
CA PRO A 140 -4.87 13.42 -4.58
C PRO A 140 -5.24 13.81 -6.02
N GLU A 141 -5.66 12.84 -6.83
CA GLU A 141 -5.97 12.96 -8.25
C GLU A 141 -7.32 12.28 -8.52
N GLU A 142 -8.03 12.71 -9.56
CA GLU A 142 -9.41 12.27 -9.86
C GLU A 142 -9.55 10.74 -9.91
N MET A 143 -8.76 10.07 -10.74
CA MET A 143 -8.82 8.62 -10.94
C MET A 143 -8.40 7.83 -9.69
N PRO A 144 -7.23 8.08 -9.05
CA PRO A 144 -6.87 7.41 -7.81
C PRO A 144 -7.89 7.57 -6.68
N VAL A 145 -8.52 8.75 -6.56
CA VAL A 145 -9.59 8.97 -5.57
C VAL A 145 -10.83 8.15 -5.90
N ALA A 146 -11.27 8.14 -7.16
CA ALA A 146 -12.42 7.33 -7.57
C ALA A 146 -12.18 5.83 -7.31
N GLU A 147 -11.00 5.31 -7.67
CA GLU A 147 -10.60 3.92 -7.40
C GLU A 147 -10.51 3.61 -5.90
N THR A 148 -10.07 4.57 -5.08
CA THR A 148 -10.01 4.42 -3.62
C THR A 148 -11.40 4.30 -3.01
N ILE A 149 -12.34 5.14 -3.45
CA ILE A 149 -13.74 5.10 -3.00
C ILE A 149 -14.39 3.78 -3.41
N GLU A 150 -14.19 3.35 -4.66
CA GLU A 150 -14.69 2.07 -5.15
C GLU A 150 -14.12 0.91 -4.32
N LEU A 151 -12.80 0.88 -4.13
CA LEU A 151 -12.16 -0.17 -3.34
C LEU A 151 -12.65 -0.19 -1.89
N ALA A 152 -12.78 0.97 -1.24
CA ALA A 152 -13.29 1.06 0.13
C ALA A 152 -14.72 0.51 0.23
N GLY A 153 -15.58 0.81 -0.75
CA GLY A 153 -16.92 0.23 -0.85
C GLY A 153 -16.89 -1.29 -1.04
N ARG A 154 -16.06 -1.79 -1.97
CA ARG A 154 -15.92 -3.22 -2.22
C ARG A 154 -15.35 -3.99 -1.02
N LEU A 155 -14.38 -3.43 -0.31
CA LEU A 155 -13.85 -4.04 0.92
C LEU A 155 -14.96 -4.19 1.97
N LYS A 156 -15.80 -3.17 2.13
CA LYS A 156 -16.93 -3.17 3.06
C LYS A 156 -18.05 -4.15 2.65
N ASP A 157 -18.34 -4.23 1.36
CA ASP A 157 -19.49 -4.98 0.84
C ASP A 157 -19.17 -6.45 0.53
N GLU A 158 -17.93 -6.75 0.12
CA GLU A 158 -17.49 -8.08 -0.33
C GLU A 158 -16.60 -8.79 0.69
N THR A 159 -16.08 -8.12 1.72
CA THR A 159 -15.15 -8.72 2.69
C THR A 159 -15.52 -8.37 4.13
N GLU A 160 -14.95 -9.11 5.09
CA GLU A 160 -15.05 -8.78 6.53
C GLU A 160 -13.76 -8.13 7.07
N VAL A 161 -12.80 -7.84 6.20
CA VAL A 161 -11.51 -7.26 6.61
C VAL A 161 -11.66 -5.76 6.81
N ASP A 162 -11.16 -5.26 7.94
CA ASP A 162 -11.27 -3.86 8.29
C ASP A 162 -10.40 -2.96 7.41
N LEU A 163 -10.95 -1.81 7.02
CA LEU A 163 -10.20 -0.73 6.38
C LEU A 163 -9.67 0.17 7.49
N ALA A 164 -8.41 -0.01 7.86
CA ALA A 164 -7.81 0.67 9.00
C ALA A 164 -7.49 2.15 8.72
N ALA A 165 -7.06 2.48 7.50
CA ALA A 165 -6.74 3.86 7.13
C ALA A 165 -6.69 4.05 5.61
N ILE A 166 -6.76 5.31 5.18
CA ILE A 166 -6.39 5.73 3.83
C ILE A 166 -5.21 6.70 3.93
N VAL A 167 -4.11 6.37 3.26
CA VAL A 167 -2.93 7.23 3.14
C VAL A 167 -3.03 8.01 1.84
N VAL A 168 -3.20 9.32 1.93
CA VAL A 168 -3.15 10.23 0.80
C VAL A 168 -1.70 10.65 0.59
N ASN A 169 -1.06 10.05 -0.40
CA ASN A 169 0.34 10.28 -0.73
C ASN A 169 0.52 11.45 -1.70
N ARG A 170 1.70 12.08 -1.71
CA ARG A 170 2.09 13.14 -2.65
C ARG A 170 1.22 14.39 -2.57
N VAL A 171 0.77 14.74 -1.36
CA VAL A 171 0.03 15.96 -1.09
C VAL A 171 0.95 17.16 -1.27
N LEU A 172 0.62 18.07 -2.19
CA LEU A 172 1.41 19.28 -2.36
C LEU A 172 1.30 20.14 -1.09
N PRO A 173 2.40 20.65 -0.52
CA PRO A 173 2.36 21.45 0.69
C PRO A 173 1.63 22.77 0.46
N GLU A 174 1.11 23.34 1.53
CA GLU A 174 0.58 24.70 1.54
C GLU A 174 1.74 25.69 1.55
N LEU A 175 1.94 26.42 0.45
CA LEU A 175 3.03 27.40 0.34
C LEU A 175 2.68 28.72 1.02
N PHE A 176 1.40 29.10 1.01
CA PHE A 176 0.89 30.36 1.55
C PHE A 176 -0.40 30.09 2.31
N THR A 177 -0.55 30.72 3.46
CA THR A 177 -1.83 30.77 4.18
C THR A 177 -2.83 31.65 3.42
N GLU A 178 -4.13 31.53 3.73
CA GLU A 178 -5.18 32.41 3.16
C GLU A 178 -4.87 33.91 3.29
N ARG A 179 -4.10 34.31 4.31
CA ARG A 179 -3.69 35.70 4.54
C ARG A 179 -2.51 36.13 3.68
N GLU A 180 -1.68 35.19 3.26
CA GLU A 180 -0.47 35.44 2.47
C GLU A 180 -0.74 35.38 0.96
N GLU A 181 -1.79 34.67 0.52
CA GLU A 181 -2.13 34.59 -0.90
C GLU A 181 -2.32 35.97 -1.57
N PRO A 182 -3.07 36.94 -1.01
CA PRO A 182 -3.19 38.27 -1.63
C PRO A 182 -1.85 39.02 -1.71
N LEU A 183 -0.96 38.78 -0.74
CA LEU A 183 0.38 39.36 -0.75
C LEU A 183 1.25 38.72 -1.85
N PHE A 184 1.17 37.40 -2.00
CA PHE A 184 1.86 36.68 -3.07
C PHE A 184 1.41 37.18 -4.46
N GLU A 185 0.11 37.36 -4.68
CA GLU A 185 -0.42 37.92 -5.93
C GLU A 185 0.10 39.34 -6.18
N ALA A 186 0.17 40.17 -5.13
CA ALA A 186 0.75 41.51 -5.25
C ALA A 186 2.24 41.48 -5.62
N LEU A 187 3.01 40.52 -5.09
CA LEU A 187 4.45 40.35 -5.38
C LEU A 187 4.72 39.95 -6.85
N ARG A 188 3.74 39.36 -7.55
CA ARG A 188 3.85 39.04 -8.99
C ARG A 188 3.72 40.27 -9.89
N GLY A 189 3.35 41.42 -9.34
CA GLY A 189 3.29 42.67 -10.09
C GLY A 189 4.65 43.11 -10.63
N ARG A 190 4.65 43.76 -11.81
CA ARG A 190 5.88 44.22 -12.49
C ARG A 190 6.81 45.06 -11.59
N GLY A 191 6.24 45.89 -10.72
CA GLY A 191 7.01 46.74 -9.78
C GLY A 191 7.77 45.90 -8.74
N PRO A 192 7.07 45.12 -7.91
CA PRO A 192 7.71 44.21 -6.95
C PRO A 192 8.71 43.22 -7.58
N VAL A 193 8.38 42.63 -8.74
CA VAL A 193 9.31 41.73 -9.47
C VAL A 193 10.61 42.45 -9.84
N ALA A 194 10.54 43.68 -10.34
CA ALA A 194 11.75 44.46 -10.66
C ALA A 194 12.63 44.68 -9.41
N VAL A 195 12.01 45.04 -8.27
CA VAL A 195 12.72 45.22 -6.99
C VAL A 195 13.37 43.92 -6.51
N LEU A 196 12.69 42.79 -6.67
CA LEU A 196 13.23 41.47 -6.29
C LEU A 196 14.38 41.05 -7.20
N ASN A 197 14.26 41.26 -8.52
CA ASN A 197 15.31 40.97 -9.49
C ASN A 197 16.59 41.74 -9.18
N ASP A 198 16.46 43.04 -8.89
CA ASP A 198 17.58 43.91 -8.52
C ASP A 198 18.26 43.47 -7.22
N ARG A 199 17.48 43.04 -6.21
CA ARG A 199 18.04 42.62 -4.91
C ARG A 199 18.69 41.24 -4.93
N LEU A 200 18.14 40.32 -5.72
CA LEU A 200 18.59 38.92 -5.78
C LEU A 200 19.60 38.66 -6.91
N ASN A 201 19.89 39.68 -7.74
CA ASN A 201 20.79 39.58 -8.89
C ASN A 201 20.40 38.43 -9.84
N GLY A 202 19.12 38.28 -10.13
CA GLY A 202 18.61 37.19 -10.97
C GLY A 202 17.12 37.34 -11.26
N ASP A 203 16.64 36.64 -12.27
CA ASP A 203 15.22 36.62 -12.61
C ASP A 203 14.44 35.73 -11.64
N VAL A 204 13.56 36.34 -10.84
CA VAL A 204 12.70 35.63 -9.88
C VAL A 204 11.42 35.07 -10.51
N THR A 205 11.10 35.46 -11.75
CA THR A 205 9.86 35.06 -12.44
C THR A 205 9.65 33.55 -12.42
N PRO A 206 10.65 32.69 -12.72
CA PRO A 206 10.47 31.24 -12.70
C PRO A 206 10.11 30.68 -11.31
N ILE A 207 10.58 31.31 -10.23
CA ILE A 207 10.29 30.89 -8.86
C ILE A 207 8.84 31.25 -8.51
N LEU A 208 8.40 32.46 -8.88
CA LEU A 208 7.02 32.90 -8.66
C LEU A 208 6.03 32.06 -9.49
N ASP A 209 6.36 31.74 -10.74
CA ASP A 209 5.54 30.88 -11.60
C ASP A 209 5.46 29.44 -11.07
N ALA A 210 6.58 28.89 -10.56
CA ALA A 210 6.57 27.58 -9.92
C ALA A 210 5.69 27.56 -8.65
N ALA A 211 5.72 28.63 -7.85
CA ALA A 211 4.88 28.76 -6.67
C ALA A 211 3.39 28.88 -7.02
N GLU A 212 3.03 29.68 -8.05
CA GLU A 212 1.65 29.77 -8.54
C GLU A 212 1.15 28.43 -9.08
N LEU A 213 1.98 27.72 -9.85
CA LEU A 213 1.65 26.39 -10.35
C LEU A 213 1.38 25.42 -9.18
N ALA A 214 2.22 25.42 -8.16
CA ALA A 214 2.05 24.56 -6.98
C ALA A 214 0.75 24.87 -6.21
N VAL A 215 0.42 26.17 -6.03
CA VAL A 215 -0.84 26.62 -5.40
C VAL A 215 -2.04 26.19 -6.23
N THR A 216 -1.99 26.39 -7.54
CA THR A 216 -3.07 26.05 -8.46
C THR A 216 -3.32 24.54 -8.47
N LEU A 217 -2.25 23.73 -8.56
CA LEU A 217 -2.34 22.28 -8.47
C LEU A 217 -2.91 21.83 -7.12
N ARG A 218 -2.46 22.42 -5.99
CA ARG A 218 -3.01 22.08 -4.67
C ARG A 218 -4.50 22.35 -4.59
N ARG A 219 -4.98 23.51 -5.08
CA ARG A 219 -6.40 23.86 -5.08
C ARG A 219 -7.25 22.88 -5.91
N SER A 220 -6.80 22.55 -7.12
CA SER A 220 -7.49 21.55 -7.95
C SER A 220 -7.55 20.19 -7.28
N ARG A 221 -6.46 19.78 -6.61
CA ARG A 221 -6.38 18.51 -5.89
C ARG A 221 -7.19 18.48 -4.59
N ALA A 222 -7.42 19.63 -3.96
CA ALA A 222 -8.22 19.73 -2.74
C ALA A 222 -9.68 19.34 -2.97
N GLU A 223 -10.22 19.58 -4.16
CA GLU A 223 -11.56 19.12 -4.53
C GLU A 223 -11.66 17.60 -4.48
N HIS A 224 -10.69 16.88 -5.06
CA HIS A 224 -10.65 15.43 -5.00
C HIS A 224 -10.54 14.89 -3.57
N LEU A 225 -9.77 15.58 -2.70
CA LEU A 225 -9.68 15.21 -1.29
C LEU A 225 -11.00 15.44 -0.53
N SER A 226 -11.72 16.50 -0.86
CA SER A 226 -13.05 16.74 -0.28
C SER A 226 -14.05 15.66 -0.70
N THR A 227 -14.02 15.23 -1.96
CA THR A 227 -14.82 14.11 -2.46
C THR A 227 -14.47 12.81 -1.76
N LEU A 228 -13.18 12.50 -1.61
CA LEU A 228 -12.71 11.32 -0.87
C LEU A 228 -13.25 11.34 0.56
N ARG A 229 -13.09 12.46 1.28
CA ARG A 229 -13.55 12.59 2.67
C ARG A 229 -15.06 12.42 2.82
N ALA A 230 -15.84 12.95 1.87
CA ALA A 230 -17.29 12.85 1.90
C ALA A 230 -17.81 11.43 1.60
N ALA A 231 -17.03 10.63 0.85
CA ALA A 231 -17.45 9.31 0.39
C ALA A 231 -17.06 8.17 1.35
N VAL A 232 -16.06 8.37 2.22
CA VAL A 232 -15.59 7.36 3.19
C VAL A 232 -16.14 7.62 4.59
N ASP A 233 -16.01 6.62 5.48
CA ASP A 233 -16.51 6.75 6.85
C ASP A 233 -15.87 7.96 7.58
N PRO A 234 -16.68 8.84 8.22
CA PRO A 234 -16.19 9.96 9.02
C PRO A 234 -15.25 9.58 10.17
N ALA A 235 -15.24 8.33 10.63
CA ALA A 235 -14.31 7.82 11.64
C ALA A 235 -13.00 7.27 11.03
N LEU A 236 -12.97 7.01 9.71
CA LEU A 236 -11.80 6.44 9.04
C LEU A 236 -10.63 7.44 9.02
N PRO A 237 -9.44 7.07 9.54
CA PRO A 237 -8.25 7.90 9.47
C PRO A 237 -7.82 8.19 8.01
N LEU A 238 -7.63 9.48 7.71
CA LEU A 238 -6.97 9.94 6.49
C LEU A 238 -5.62 10.53 6.87
N ILE A 239 -4.55 9.89 6.43
CA ILE A 239 -3.17 10.27 6.74
C ILE A 239 -2.57 10.97 5.52
N PHE A 240 -2.03 12.16 5.68
CA PHE A 240 -1.53 12.96 4.55
C PHE A 240 -0.01 12.94 4.49
N ILE A 241 0.53 12.39 3.40
CA ILE A 241 1.98 12.38 3.16
C ILE A 241 2.35 13.43 2.12
N PRO A 242 3.21 14.41 2.48
CA PRO A 242 3.55 15.50 1.59
C PRO A 242 4.38 15.01 0.40
N TYR A 243 4.28 15.74 -0.70
CA TYR A 243 5.16 15.57 -1.84
C TYR A 243 6.60 15.94 -1.45
N LEU A 244 7.51 14.97 -1.55
CA LEU A 244 8.92 15.19 -1.32
C LEU A 244 9.58 15.74 -2.58
N PHE A 245 9.97 17.02 -2.58
CA PHE A 245 10.67 17.70 -3.69
C PHE A 245 12.15 17.31 -3.81
N THR A 246 12.49 16.07 -3.46
CA THR A 246 13.85 15.54 -3.51
C THR A 246 13.87 14.34 -4.45
N ARG A 247 14.82 14.33 -5.41
CA ARG A 247 15.09 13.14 -6.24
C ARG A 247 15.88 12.10 -5.46
N THR A 248 15.32 11.63 -4.35
CA THR A 248 15.94 10.61 -3.51
C THR A 248 15.08 9.36 -3.57
N HIS A 249 15.66 8.28 -4.08
CA HIS A 249 15.17 6.91 -3.91
C HIS A 249 16.05 6.22 -2.86
N GLY A 250 15.65 5.05 -2.38
CA GLY A 250 16.45 4.25 -1.43
C GLY A 250 16.17 4.56 0.04
N ALA A 251 17.00 4.02 0.92
CA ALA A 251 16.67 3.85 2.35
C ALA A 251 16.42 5.18 3.08
N ARG A 252 17.08 6.26 2.66
CA ARG A 252 16.88 7.60 3.24
C ARG A 252 15.50 8.16 2.94
N ALA A 253 15.01 8.00 1.71
CA ALA A 253 13.69 8.46 1.32
C ALA A 253 12.60 7.65 2.03
N THR A 254 12.78 6.33 2.10
CA THR A 254 11.89 5.43 2.86
C THR A 254 11.82 5.83 4.33
N ARG A 255 12.96 6.10 4.98
CA ARG A 255 13.00 6.59 6.37
C ARG A 255 12.26 7.93 6.52
N ARG A 256 12.44 8.85 5.57
CA ARG A 256 11.75 10.15 5.64
C ARG A 256 10.23 10.01 5.53
N VAL A 257 9.75 9.12 4.65
CA VAL A 257 8.31 8.81 4.56
C VAL A 257 7.81 8.13 5.83
N ALA A 258 8.60 7.24 6.43
CA ALA A 258 8.25 6.59 7.69
C ALA A 258 8.16 7.58 8.87
N GLU A 259 9.09 8.55 8.96
CA GLU A 259 9.02 9.64 9.94
C GLU A 259 7.72 10.46 9.77
N LEU A 260 7.39 10.85 8.54
CA LEU A 260 6.17 11.62 8.26
C LEU A 260 4.88 10.83 8.54
N LEU A 261 4.88 9.53 8.26
CA LEU A 261 3.77 8.65 8.66
C LEU A 261 3.64 8.60 10.19
N GLY A 262 4.75 8.52 10.92
CA GLY A 262 4.76 8.50 12.38
C GLY A 262 4.32 9.80 13.03
N ASP A 263 4.55 10.95 12.39
CA ASP A 263 4.11 12.26 12.88
C ASP A 263 2.58 12.48 12.74
N GLU A 264 1.93 11.74 11.83
CA GLU A 264 0.48 11.83 11.56
C GLU A 264 -0.37 10.80 12.35
N LEU A 265 0.27 9.81 12.98
CA LEU A 265 -0.36 8.74 13.79
C LEU A 265 -0.40 9.11 15.28
#